data_AF-B3H597-F1
#
_entry.id   AF-B3H597-F1
#
_cell.length_a   1.000
_cell.length_b   1.000
_cell.length_c   1.000
_cell.angle_alpha   90.00
_cell.angle_beta   90.00
_cell.angle_gamma   90.00
#
_symmetry.space_group_name_H-M   'P 1'
#
loop_
_entity.id
_entity.type
_entity.pdbx_description
1 polymer ?
#
loop_
_entity_poly.entity_id
_entity_poly.type
_entity_poly.pdbx_seq_one_letter_code
_entity_poly.pdbx_strand_id
1 'polypeptide(L)'
;MGSESDKGREAIVEEEEEEIVCLESFFINDDYQLTKFTFGSHVLELYCLQSASTDFDLTGQLVWPGAMLMNGYLSENADILQGCSVLELGSGVGITGVLCSKFCRKVIFTDHNDEVLKILKKNIDLHGHSSGPKPSAELEAAKLEWGNSDQLGQILKKHNDGFDLILGADIYILMFVNEFFIYPLGQWLILVLSVVEVLVRIFCSVFIS
;
A
#
# COMPACT_ATOMS: atom_id res chain seq x y z
N MET A 1 -66.19 24.94 -0.78
CA MET A 1 -66.81 24.18 -1.89
C MET A 1 -66.56 24.99 -3.15
N GLY A 2 -65.54 24.70 -3.96
CA GLY A 2 -65.40 23.52 -4.83
C GLY A 2 -65.92 23.95 -6.21
N SER A 3 -65.27 23.75 -7.35
CA SER A 3 -64.10 22.98 -7.77
C SER A 3 -63.86 23.40 -9.22
N GLU A 4 -62.64 23.76 -9.63
CA GLU A 4 -62.29 23.82 -11.04
C GLU A 4 -61.19 22.80 -11.32
N SER A 5 -61.48 22.01 -12.33
CA SER A 5 -61.00 20.67 -12.59
C SER A 5 -59.58 20.68 -13.14
N ASP A 6 -58.71 20.03 -12.40
CA ASP A 6 -57.42 19.48 -12.80
C ASP A 6 -57.62 18.42 -13.89
N LYS A 7 -57.00 18.62 -15.06
CA LYS A 7 -56.56 17.56 -15.99
C LYS A 7 -55.69 18.14 -17.10
N GLY A 8 -54.39 17.92 -16.94
CA GLY A 8 -53.52 17.53 -18.05
C GLY A 8 -52.82 18.65 -18.79
N ARG A 9 -51.58 18.94 -18.37
CA ARG A 9 -50.39 18.78 -19.22
C ARG A 9 -49.14 18.82 -18.34
N GLU A 10 -48.81 17.63 -17.87
CA GLU A 10 -47.47 17.20 -17.49
C GLU A 10 -46.48 17.37 -18.66
N ALA A 11 -45.20 17.28 -18.30
CA ALA A 11 -44.02 17.15 -19.14
C ALA A 11 -43.42 18.45 -19.69
N ILE A 12 -42.75 19.23 -18.82
CA ILE A 12 -41.40 19.80 -19.06
C ILE A 12 -40.72 20.04 -17.69
N VAL A 13 -40.33 18.98 -16.97
CA VAL A 13 -39.31 19.06 -15.90
C VAL A 13 -38.56 17.73 -15.91
N GLU A 14 -37.82 17.48 -16.99
CA GLU A 14 -36.76 16.49 -17.00
C GLU A 14 -35.58 17.15 -17.72
N GLU A 15 -34.37 16.79 -17.28
CA GLU A 15 -33.06 17.16 -17.86
C GLU A 15 -32.38 18.44 -17.33
N GLU A 16 -32.11 18.52 -16.03
CA GLU A 16 -30.92 19.24 -15.50
C GLU A 16 -30.25 18.48 -14.33
N GLU A 17 -30.20 17.14 -14.38
CA GLU A 17 -29.43 16.32 -13.41
C GLU A 17 -28.33 15.46 -14.07
N GLU A 18 -27.95 15.73 -15.32
CA GLU A 18 -26.81 15.09 -15.97
C GLU A 18 -25.70 16.11 -16.22
N GLU A 19 -24.77 16.23 -15.26
CA GLU A 19 -23.34 16.56 -15.44
C GLU A 19 -22.68 17.01 -14.12
N ILE A 20 -22.84 16.24 -13.03
CA ILE A 20 -21.72 16.12 -12.08
C ILE A 20 -20.87 14.97 -12.61
N VAL A 21 -20.14 15.25 -13.70
CA VAL A 21 -19.01 14.41 -14.11
C VAL A 21 -18.02 14.48 -12.94
N CYS A 22 -17.79 13.34 -12.27
CA CYS A 22 -16.86 13.23 -11.15
C CYS A 22 -15.49 13.77 -11.58
N LEU A 23 -15.19 15.01 -11.18
CA LEU A 23 -13.91 15.70 -11.41
C LEU A 23 -12.72 14.93 -10.83
N GLU A 24 -12.95 14.01 -9.89
CA GLU A 24 -11.95 13.13 -9.30
C GLU A 24 -11.28 12.23 -10.36
N SER A 25 -12.04 11.74 -11.35
CA SER A 25 -11.51 10.87 -12.42
C SER A 25 -10.54 11.59 -13.36
N PHE A 26 -10.59 12.93 -13.43
CA PHE A 26 -9.70 13.73 -14.29
C PHE A 26 -8.30 13.92 -13.69
N PHE A 27 -8.09 13.64 -12.39
CA PHE A 27 -6.81 13.82 -11.70
C PHE A 27 -6.11 12.50 -11.33
N ILE A 28 -6.74 11.35 -11.60
CA ILE A 28 -6.12 10.04 -11.37
C ILE A 28 -5.19 9.75 -12.55
N ASN A 29 -3.88 9.72 -12.28
CA ASN A 29 -2.88 9.30 -13.25
C ASN A 29 -2.69 7.79 -13.16
N ASP A 30 -3.17 7.05 -14.17
CA ASP A 30 -3.04 5.60 -14.28
C ASP A 30 -2.07 5.17 -15.40
N ASP A 31 -1.22 6.09 -15.88
CA ASP A 31 -0.18 5.84 -16.89
C ASP A 31 1.02 5.07 -16.31
N TYR A 32 0.72 3.92 -15.73
CA TYR A 32 1.70 3.05 -15.10
C TYR A 32 2.61 2.40 -16.13
N GLN A 33 3.91 2.58 -15.94
CA GLN A 33 4.92 1.97 -16.79
C GLN A 33 5.45 0.70 -16.13
N LEU A 34 5.55 -0.38 -16.90
CA LEU A 34 6.20 -1.61 -16.45
C LEU A 34 7.71 -1.34 -16.32
N THR A 35 8.19 -1.31 -15.08
CA THR A 35 9.56 -0.95 -14.74
C THR A 35 10.29 -2.14 -14.15
N LYS A 36 11.53 -2.35 -14.61
CA LYS A 36 12.39 -3.43 -14.16
C LYS A 36 13.33 -2.98 -13.05
N PHE A 37 13.33 -3.71 -11.94
CA PHE A 37 14.19 -3.49 -10.78
C PHE A 37 15.10 -4.70 -10.58
N THR A 38 16.33 -4.47 -10.15
CA THR A 38 17.32 -5.54 -9.94
C THR A 38 17.93 -5.42 -8.55
N PHE A 39 17.83 -6.51 -7.78
CA PHE A 39 18.37 -6.63 -6.42
C PHE A 39 19.19 -7.92 -6.30
N GLY A 40 20.52 -7.80 -6.32
CA GLY A 40 21.41 -8.94 -6.48
C GLY A 40 21.09 -9.71 -7.77
N SER A 41 20.79 -11.01 -7.65
CA SER A 41 20.37 -11.86 -8.77
C SER A 41 18.87 -11.80 -9.08
N HIS A 42 18.08 -11.01 -8.35
CA HIS A 42 16.63 -10.98 -8.45
C HIS A 42 16.19 -9.84 -9.36
N VAL A 43 15.49 -10.20 -10.43
CA VAL A 43 14.82 -9.26 -11.32
C VAL A 43 13.34 -9.24 -10.99
N LEU A 44 12.81 -8.04 -10.78
CA LEU A 44 11.39 -7.77 -10.55
C LEU A 44 10.88 -6.84 -11.65
N GLU A 45 9.62 -7.00 -12.03
CA GLU A 45 8.93 -6.10 -12.95
C GLU A 45 7.66 -5.62 -12.29
N LEU A 46 7.48 -4.30 -12.13
CA LEU A 46 6.28 -3.74 -11.49
C LEU A 46 5.74 -2.58 -12.34
N TYR A 47 4.43 -2.47 -12.39
CA TYR A 47 3.76 -1.25 -12.80
C TYR A 47 3.97 -0.18 -11.71
N CYS A 48 4.46 0.99 -12.11
CA CYS A 48 4.57 2.17 -11.25
C CYS A 48 4.51 3.45 -12.09
N LEU A 49 4.18 4.58 -11.47
CA LEU A 49 4.36 5.89 -12.08
C LEU A 49 5.86 6.21 -12.18
N GLN A 50 6.22 7.08 -13.13
CA GLN A 50 7.60 7.56 -13.31
C GLN A 50 7.83 8.95 -12.70
N SER A 51 6.76 9.64 -12.33
CA SER A 51 6.79 10.97 -11.73
C SER A 51 5.67 11.11 -10.71
N ALA A 52 5.93 11.90 -9.67
CA ALA A 52 4.95 12.14 -8.62
C ALA A 52 3.70 12.82 -9.19
N SER A 53 2.54 12.41 -8.67
CA SER A 53 1.33 13.22 -8.77
C SER A 53 1.47 14.45 -7.86
N THR A 54 0.70 15.50 -8.13
CA THR A 54 0.59 16.66 -7.22
C THR A 54 -0.14 16.32 -5.91
N ASP A 55 -0.76 15.14 -5.83
CA ASP A 55 -1.45 14.66 -4.64
C ASP A 55 -0.52 13.77 -3.78
N PHE A 56 -0.35 14.18 -2.52
CA PHE A 56 0.52 13.48 -1.56
C PHE A 56 -0.02 12.09 -1.19
N ASP A 57 -1.34 11.89 -1.23
CA ASP A 57 -1.97 10.61 -0.89
C ASP A 57 -1.75 9.55 -1.99
N LEU A 58 -1.30 9.98 -3.18
CA LEU A 58 -1.04 9.15 -4.34
C LEU A 58 0.45 8.81 -4.52
N THR A 59 1.30 9.24 -3.60
CA THR A 59 2.74 8.97 -3.62
C THR A 59 3.10 7.48 -3.58
N GLY A 60 2.20 6.63 -3.06
CA GLY A 60 2.36 5.17 -3.06
C GLY A 60 2.38 4.52 -4.46
N GLN A 61 2.07 5.28 -5.52
CA GLN A 61 2.17 4.82 -6.91
C GLN A 61 3.61 4.88 -7.48
N LEU A 62 4.54 5.47 -6.72
CA LEU A 62 5.97 5.52 -7.03
C LEU A 62 6.75 4.48 -6.23
N VAL A 63 7.94 4.14 -6.72
CA VAL A 63 8.95 3.42 -5.93
C VAL A 63 9.86 4.43 -5.24
N TRP A 64 9.86 4.40 -3.90
CA TRP A 64 10.66 5.33 -3.09
C TRP A 64 12.08 4.80 -2.83
N PRO A 65 13.08 5.69 -2.63
CA PRO A 65 14.47 5.27 -2.43
C PRO A 65 14.71 4.37 -1.21
N GLY A 66 13.96 4.53 -0.11
CA GLY A 66 14.08 3.67 1.06
C GLY A 66 13.64 2.24 0.76
N ALA A 67 12.60 2.05 -0.06
CA ALA A 67 12.20 0.73 -0.55
C ALA A 67 13.31 0.08 -1.41
N MET A 68 14.01 0.87 -2.24
CA MET A 68 15.16 0.37 -3.01
C MET A 68 16.31 -0.08 -2.11
N LEU A 69 16.64 0.68 -1.07
CA LEU A 69 17.68 0.33 -0.10
C LEU A 69 17.31 -0.92 0.71
N MET A 70 16.07 -1.00 1.20
CA MET A 70 15.57 -2.16 1.93
C MET A 70 15.65 -3.42 1.06
N ASN A 71 15.26 -3.34 -0.21
CA ASN A 71 15.35 -4.47 -1.13
C ASN A 71 16.78 -4.88 -1.45
N GLY A 72 17.72 -3.92 -1.55
CA GLY A 72 19.15 -4.22 -1.63
C GLY A 72 19.58 -5.10 -0.45
N TYR A 73 19.31 -4.63 0.77
CA TYR A 73 19.64 -5.36 2.00
C TYR A 73 18.98 -6.75 2.08
N LEU A 74 17.67 -6.83 1.82
CA LEU A 74 16.92 -8.08 1.88
C LEU A 74 17.41 -9.09 0.84
N SER A 75 17.82 -8.63 -0.34
CA SER A 75 18.35 -9.51 -1.40
C SER A 75 19.71 -10.12 -1.02
N GLU A 76 20.51 -9.42 -0.22
CA GLU A 76 21.80 -9.89 0.29
C GLU A 76 21.67 -10.77 1.53
N ASN A 77 20.56 -10.66 2.26
CA ASN A 77 20.28 -11.36 3.52
C ASN A 77 18.98 -12.18 3.41
N ALA A 78 18.77 -12.85 2.28
CA ALA A 78 17.51 -13.54 1.96
C ALA A 78 17.19 -14.72 2.88
N ASP A 79 18.18 -15.21 3.64
CA ASP A 79 18.02 -16.25 4.66
C ASP A 79 17.01 -15.86 5.75
N ILE A 80 16.93 -14.57 6.10
CA ILE A 80 15.97 -14.07 7.09
C ILE A 80 14.51 -14.14 6.61
N LEU A 81 14.29 -14.28 5.29
CA LEU A 81 12.96 -14.32 4.67
C LEU A 81 12.45 -15.75 4.41
N GLN A 82 13.32 -16.74 4.55
CA GLN A 82 13.06 -18.09 4.07
C GLN A 82 11.90 -18.75 4.84
N GLY A 83 10.77 -18.95 4.15
CA GLY A 83 9.57 -19.56 4.72
C GLY A 83 8.75 -18.67 5.65
N CYS A 84 9.12 -17.39 5.82
CA CYS A 84 8.40 -16.45 6.68
C CYS A 84 7.01 -16.08 6.12
N SER A 85 6.10 -15.69 7.02
CA SER A 85 4.89 -14.91 6.74
C SER A 85 5.17 -13.44 7.01
N VAL A 86 4.95 -12.58 6.01
CA VAL A 86 5.27 -11.16 6.06
C VAL A 86 4.00 -10.31 6.02
N LEU A 87 3.95 -9.27 6.84
CA LEU A 87 3.01 -8.15 6.71
C LEU A 87 3.77 -6.89 6.31
N GLU A 88 3.52 -6.35 5.12
CA GLU A 88 4.12 -5.10 4.66
C GLU A 88 3.15 -3.92 4.91
N LEU A 89 3.61 -2.93 5.66
CA LEU A 89 2.90 -1.69 5.98
C LEU A 89 3.30 -0.59 4.99
N GLY A 90 2.31 0.11 4.43
CA GLY A 90 2.56 1.17 3.45
C GLY A 90 3.29 0.62 2.22
N SER A 91 2.70 -0.40 1.59
CA SER A 91 3.35 -1.18 0.55
C SER A 91 3.57 -0.40 -0.74
N GLY A 92 2.79 0.68 -0.97
CA GLY A 92 2.82 1.39 -2.23
C GLY A 92 2.56 0.44 -3.40
N VAL A 93 3.46 0.44 -4.38
CA VAL A 93 3.39 -0.49 -5.53
C VAL A 93 3.75 -1.95 -5.19
N GLY A 94 4.23 -2.22 -3.97
CA GLY A 94 4.51 -3.57 -3.46
C GLY A 94 5.89 -4.13 -3.78
N ILE A 95 6.87 -3.27 -4.12
CA ILE A 95 8.19 -3.72 -4.57
C ILE A 95 8.90 -4.60 -3.52
N THR A 96 8.76 -4.33 -2.22
CA THR A 96 9.41 -5.13 -1.18
C THR A 96 8.73 -6.46 -0.98
N GLY A 97 7.41 -6.48 -0.83
CA GLY A 97 6.68 -7.73 -0.65
C GLY A 97 6.80 -8.64 -1.88
N VAL A 98 6.91 -8.08 -3.09
CA VAL A 98 7.20 -8.84 -4.32
C VAL A 98 8.59 -9.47 -4.25
N LEU A 99 9.63 -8.76 -3.75
CA LEU A 99 10.93 -9.39 -3.52
C LEU A 99 10.82 -10.53 -2.49
N CYS A 100 10.15 -10.27 -1.37
CA CYS A 100 9.95 -11.23 -0.28
C CYS A 100 9.21 -12.49 -0.74
N SER A 101 8.26 -12.37 -1.67
CA SER A 101 7.49 -13.48 -2.22
C SER A 101 8.33 -14.60 -2.83
N LYS A 102 9.59 -14.31 -3.20
CA LYS A 102 10.52 -15.31 -3.75
C LYS A 102 11.07 -16.27 -2.68
N PHE A 103 10.97 -15.91 -1.41
CA PHE A 103 11.55 -16.64 -0.28
C PHE A 103 10.52 -17.03 0.78
N CYS A 104 9.49 -16.19 0.96
CA CYS A 104 8.45 -16.31 1.95
C CYS A 104 7.37 -17.33 1.56
N ARG A 105 6.60 -17.81 2.54
CA ARG A 105 5.39 -18.62 2.30
C ARG A 105 4.15 -17.78 2.05
N LYS A 106 4.11 -16.57 2.62
CA LYS A 106 2.96 -15.65 2.59
C LYS A 106 3.45 -14.21 2.68
N VAL A 107 2.85 -13.31 1.92
CA VAL A 107 3.07 -11.87 2.00
C VAL A 107 1.73 -11.15 1.91
N ILE A 108 1.39 -10.42 2.97
CA ILE A 108 0.22 -9.56 3.03
C ILE A 108 0.69 -8.13 2.86
N PHE A 109 0.26 -7.51 1.77
CA PHE A 109 0.58 -6.14 1.41
C PHE A 109 -0.53 -5.24 1.94
N THR A 110 -0.17 -4.15 2.59
CA THR A 110 -1.14 -3.19 3.10
C THR A 110 -0.86 -1.76 2.70
N ASP A 111 -1.92 -1.05 2.34
CA ASP A 111 -1.92 0.39 2.14
C ASP A 111 -3.30 0.95 2.51
N HIS A 112 -3.37 2.25 2.77
CA HIS A 112 -4.59 2.95 3.15
C HIS A 112 -5.36 3.48 1.94
N ASN A 113 -4.65 3.84 0.86
CA ASN A 113 -5.23 4.55 -0.27
C ASN A 113 -5.77 3.56 -1.32
N ASP A 114 -7.04 3.72 -1.73
CA ASP A 114 -7.70 2.79 -2.64
C ASP A 114 -7.09 2.78 -4.05
N GLU A 115 -6.59 3.92 -4.54
CA GLU A 115 -5.88 4.00 -5.83
C GLU A 115 -4.54 3.27 -5.76
N VAL A 116 -3.80 3.40 -4.66
CA VAL A 116 -2.57 2.64 -4.42
C VAL A 116 -2.86 1.15 -4.32
N LEU A 117 -3.96 0.76 -3.65
CA LEU A 117 -4.39 -0.65 -3.60
C LEU A 117 -4.74 -1.22 -4.99
N LYS A 118 -5.22 -0.40 -5.93
CA LYS A 118 -5.50 -0.85 -7.32
C LYS A 118 -4.20 -1.25 -8.03
N ILE A 119 -3.17 -0.39 -8.02
CA ILE A 119 -1.88 -0.72 -8.65
C ILE A 119 -1.17 -1.87 -7.93
N LEU A 120 -1.25 -1.91 -6.61
CA LEU A 120 -0.69 -2.98 -5.80
C LEU A 120 -1.28 -4.35 -6.19
N LYS A 121 -2.61 -4.45 -6.32
CA LYS A 121 -3.28 -5.66 -6.79
C LYS A 121 -2.83 -6.06 -8.20
N LYS A 122 -2.71 -5.09 -9.12
CA LYS A 122 -2.18 -5.33 -10.48
C LYS A 122 -0.77 -5.93 -10.44
N ASN A 123 0.09 -5.46 -9.54
CA ASN A 123 1.45 -5.99 -9.36
C ASN A 123 1.46 -7.36 -8.69
N ILE A 124 0.54 -7.63 -7.76
CA ILE A 124 0.36 -8.96 -7.17
C ILE A 124 -0.06 -9.95 -8.26
N ASP A 125 -1.04 -9.61 -9.09
CA ASP A 125 -1.52 -10.48 -10.17
C ASP A 125 -0.41 -10.80 -11.19
N LEU A 126 0.44 -9.82 -11.50
CA LEU A 126 1.60 -10.00 -12.37
C LEU A 126 2.56 -11.09 -11.85
N HIS A 127 2.69 -11.24 -10.53
CA HIS A 127 3.59 -12.21 -9.92
C HIS A 127 2.90 -13.50 -9.47
N GLY A 128 1.60 -13.45 -9.17
CA GLY A 128 0.80 -14.58 -8.68
C GLY A 128 0.57 -15.69 -9.71
N HIS A 129 0.70 -15.39 -11.01
CA HIS A 129 0.48 -16.34 -12.11
C HIS A 129 1.77 -16.94 -12.69
N SER A 130 2.92 -16.68 -12.07
CA SER A 130 4.23 -17.15 -12.55
C SER A 130 4.27 -18.69 -12.52
N SER A 131 4.16 -19.32 -13.69
CA SER A 131 4.05 -20.78 -13.89
C SER A 131 5.37 -21.54 -13.67
N GLY A 132 6.16 -21.13 -12.67
CA GLY A 132 7.43 -21.75 -12.31
C GLY A 132 7.25 -22.95 -11.37
N PRO A 133 8.27 -23.84 -11.26
CA PRO A 133 8.20 -25.07 -10.46
C PRO A 133 8.33 -24.87 -8.93
N LYS A 134 8.20 -23.63 -8.42
CA LYS A 134 8.27 -23.34 -6.97
C LYS A 134 6.87 -23.10 -6.43
N PRO A 135 6.58 -23.44 -5.16
CA PRO A 135 5.37 -22.95 -4.51
C PRO A 135 5.42 -21.42 -4.54
N SER A 136 4.46 -20.80 -5.24
CA SER A 136 4.27 -19.36 -5.18
C SER A 136 3.82 -18.99 -3.77
N ALA A 137 4.48 -18.01 -3.14
CA ALA A 137 4.00 -17.46 -1.89
C ALA A 137 2.52 -17.06 -2.02
N GLU A 138 1.75 -17.20 -0.94
CA GLU A 138 0.41 -16.63 -0.87
C GLU A 138 0.51 -15.11 -0.83
N LEU A 139 -0.06 -14.43 -1.82
CA LEU A 139 0.00 -12.96 -1.95
C LEU A 139 -1.39 -12.37 -1.82
N GLU A 140 -1.54 -11.36 -0.97
CA GLU A 140 -2.81 -10.65 -0.80
C GLU A 140 -2.61 -9.18 -0.48
N ALA A 141 -3.39 -8.31 -1.12
CA ALA A 141 -3.51 -6.91 -0.73
C ALA A 141 -4.70 -6.71 0.22
N ALA A 142 -4.48 -5.99 1.32
CA ALA A 142 -5.50 -5.60 2.27
C ALA A 142 -5.44 -4.09 2.56
N LYS A 143 -6.59 -3.48 2.83
CA LYS A 143 -6.66 -2.07 3.23
C LYS A 143 -6.26 -1.94 4.70
N LEU A 144 -5.30 -1.05 4.99
CA LEU A 144 -4.91 -0.70 6.35
C LEU A 144 -4.53 0.77 6.45
N GLU A 145 -5.41 1.53 7.06
CA GLU A 145 -5.14 2.87 7.57
C GLU A 145 -4.49 2.76 8.96
N TRP A 146 -3.38 3.44 9.17
CA TRP A 146 -2.67 3.36 10.45
C TRP A 146 -3.50 3.91 11.59
N GLY A 147 -3.53 3.18 12.71
CA GLY A 147 -4.40 3.48 13.84
C GLY A 147 -5.81 2.90 13.72
N ASN A 148 -6.20 2.34 12.56
CA ASN A 148 -7.49 1.68 12.40
C ASN A 148 -7.47 0.25 12.98
N SER A 149 -7.92 0.12 14.22
CA SER A 149 -7.95 -1.16 14.94
C SER A 149 -8.88 -2.19 14.32
N ASP A 150 -9.96 -1.76 13.67
CA ASP A 150 -10.95 -2.67 13.09
C ASP A 150 -10.40 -3.33 11.82
N GLN A 151 -9.73 -2.55 10.95
CA GLN A 151 -9.06 -3.07 9.76
C GLN A 151 -7.92 -4.03 10.15
N LEU A 152 -7.08 -3.63 11.11
CA LEU A 152 -6.03 -4.51 11.63
C LEU A 152 -6.61 -5.79 12.22
N GLY A 153 -7.68 -5.70 13.01
CA GLY A 153 -8.36 -6.84 13.61
C GLY A 153 -8.92 -7.82 12.56
N GLN A 154 -9.42 -7.32 11.42
CA GLN A 154 -9.87 -8.15 10.32
C GLN A 154 -8.71 -8.92 9.66
N ILE A 155 -7.57 -8.24 9.42
CA ILE A 155 -6.36 -8.87 8.88
C ILE A 155 -5.87 -9.97 9.82
N LEU A 156 -5.73 -9.67 11.12
CA LEU A 156 -5.26 -10.64 12.12
C LEU A 156 -6.24 -11.81 12.31
N LYS A 157 -7.55 -11.57 12.21
CA LYS A 157 -8.56 -12.64 12.27
C LYS A 157 -8.48 -13.56 11.06
N LYS A 158 -8.21 -13.01 9.88
CA LYS A 158 -8.05 -13.78 8.64
C LYS A 158 -6.74 -14.58 8.64
N HIS A 159 -5.67 -14.01 9.17
CA HIS A 159 -4.34 -14.63 9.28
C HIS A 159 -4.02 -14.95 10.75
N ASN A 160 -4.78 -15.91 11.30
CA ASN A 160 -4.69 -16.29 12.72
C ASN A 160 -3.36 -16.99 13.11
N ASP A 161 -2.55 -17.36 12.12
CA ASP A 161 -1.18 -17.86 12.28
C ASP A 161 -0.17 -16.73 12.57
N GLY A 162 -0.58 -15.47 12.44
CA GLY A 162 0.27 -14.31 12.66
C GLY A 162 1.30 -14.07 11.56
N PHE A 163 2.23 -13.17 11.85
CA PHE A 163 3.31 -12.76 10.95
C PHE A 163 4.65 -12.93 11.64
N ASP A 164 5.61 -13.53 10.91
CA ASP A 164 6.97 -13.71 11.37
C ASP A 164 7.76 -12.40 11.24
N LEU A 165 7.41 -11.58 10.24
CA LEU A 165 8.03 -10.29 9.95
C LEU A 165 6.99 -9.23 9.62
N ILE A 166 7.22 -8.02 10.10
CA ILE A 166 6.49 -6.81 9.68
C ILE A 166 7.50 -5.90 8.99
N LEU A 167 7.20 -5.42 7.80
CA LEU A 167 8.09 -4.56 7.00
C LEU A 167 7.41 -3.24 6.70
N GLY A 168 8.20 -2.21 6.43
CA GLY A 168 7.70 -0.91 5.96
C GLY A 168 8.86 -0.02 5.56
N ALA A 169 8.82 0.50 4.33
CA ALA A 169 9.83 1.41 3.79
C ALA A 169 9.21 2.78 3.51
N ASP A 170 9.94 3.86 3.82
CA ASP A 170 9.50 5.25 3.61
C ASP A 170 8.17 5.62 4.29
N ILE A 171 7.77 4.86 5.33
CA ILE A 171 6.50 5.05 6.05
C ILE A 171 6.54 6.16 7.14
N TYR A 172 7.72 6.70 7.47
CA TYR A 172 7.88 7.76 8.48
C TYR A 172 8.22 9.13 7.88
N ILE A 173 7.58 9.52 6.77
CA ILE A 173 7.79 10.83 6.13
C ILE A 173 6.99 11.95 6.83
N LEU A 174 5.80 11.66 7.35
CA LEU A 174 4.86 12.67 7.86
C LEU A 174 5.21 13.24 9.25
N MET A 175 6.10 12.60 10.01
CA MET A 175 6.49 13.11 11.35
C MET A 175 7.38 14.36 11.28
N PHE A 176 8.02 14.65 10.15
CA PHE A 176 8.90 15.83 9.99
C PHE A 176 8.21 17.06 9.40
N VAL A 177 6.95 16.96 8.96
CA VAL A 177 6.22 18.07 8.31
C VAL A 177 5.29 18.81 9.28
N ASN A 178 4.99 18.25 10.46
CA ASN A 178 4.14 18.90 11.47
C ASN A 178 4.79 18.90 12.86
N GLU A 179 5.51 19.98 13.21
CA GLU A 179 5.95 20.25 14.58
C GLU A 179 4.79 20.56 15.56
N PHE A 180 3.52 20.53 15.14
CA PHE A 180 2.40 21.03 15.95
C PHE A 180 1.46 19.98 16.57
N PHE A 181 1.72 18.68 16.42
CA PHE A 181 0.87 17.63 17.03
C PHE A 181 1.68 16.57 17.78
N ILE A 182 2.63 16.99 18.61
CA ILE A 182 3.08 16.15 19.72
C ILE A 182 2.12 16.40 20.88
N TYR A 183 1.51 15.32 21.38
CA TYR A 183 0.63 15.13 22.56
C TYR A 183 -0.73 14.56 22.14
N PRO A 184 -0.88 13.22 21.95
CA PRO A 184 -0.54 12.20 22.95
C PRO A 184 0.05 10.87 22.38
N LEU A 185 0.90 10.91 21.35
CA LEU A 185 1.52 9.69 20.78
C LEU A 185 2.80 9.21 21.48
N GLY A 186 3.36 10.00 22.40
CA GLY A 186 4.60 9.66 23.12
C GLY A 186 4.53 8.38 23.96
N GLN A 187 3.32 7.96 24.35
CA GLN A 187 3.12 6.74 25.13
C GLN A 187 2.99 5.48 24.26
N TRP A 188 2.62 5.64 22.98
CA TRP A 188 2.58 4.55 21.99
C TRP A 188 3.98 4.21 21.45
N LEU A 189 4.87 5.20 21.39
CA LEU A 189 6.27 5.02 20.96
C LEU A 189 7.00 3.99 21.84
N ILE A 190 6.72 3.95 23.14
CA ILE A 190 7.34 3.00 24.08
C ILE A 190 6.69 1.62 23.98
N LEU A 191 5.38 1.54 23.73
CA LEU A 191 4.68 0.25 23.65
C LEU A 191 4.99 -0.51 22.35
N VAL A 192 5.05 0.19 21.21
CA VAL A 192 5.45 -0.38 19.91
C VAL A 192 6.91 -0.84 19.93
N LEU A 193 7.81 -0.07 20.57
CA LEU A 193 9.22 -0.48 20.71
C LEU A 193 9.44 -1.61 21.72
N SER A 194 8.50 -1.85 22.66
CA SER A 194 8.66 -2.89 23.70
C SER A 194 8.06 -4.26 23.34
N VAL A 195 7.19 -4.34 22.34
CA VAL A 195 6.51 -5.59 21.94
C VAL A 195 6.97 -6.09 20.58
N VAL A 196 7.77 -5.30 19.86
CA VAL A 196 8.06 -5.56 18.47
C VAL A 196 9.57 -5.42 18.24
N GLU A 197 10.30 -6.52 18.45
CA GLU A 197 11.63 -6.76 17.87
C GLU A 197 11.49 -6.99 16.34
N VAL A 198 10.65 -6.18 15.68
CA VAL A 198 10.58 -6.08 14.23
C VAL A 198 11.76 -5.22 13.85
N LEU A 199 12.40 -5.65 12.77
CA LEU A 199 13.46 -4.96 12.09
C LEU A 199 12.97 -3.62 11.49
N VAL A 200 12.46 -2.69 12.31
CA VAL A 200 12.43 -1.25 12.05
C VAL A 200 13.86 -0.74 12.26
N ARG A 201 14.83 -1.33 11.54
CA ARG A 201 16.12 -0.69 11.31
C ARG A 201 15.85 0.41 10.29
N ILE A 202 15.35 1.53 10.79
CA ILE A 202 15.34 2.80 10.08
C ILE A 202 16.75 3.01 9.54
N PHE A 203 16.89 2.89 8.22
CA PHE A 203 18.14 3.08 7.48
C PHE A 203 18.53 4.57 7.40
N CYS A 204 18.38 5.34 8.49
CA CYS A 204 18.76 6.76 8.58
C CYS A 204 20.10 7.00 9.28
N SER A 205 20.92 5.97 9.55
CA SER A 205 22.20 6.14 10.27
C SER A 205 23.47 5.85 9.45
N VAL A 206 23.41 5.77 8.11
CA VAL A 206 24.60 5.51 7.27
C VAL A 206 25.14 6.76 6.54
N PHE A 207 24.61 7.96 6.78
CA PHE A 207 25.13 9.20 6.18
C PHE A 207 25.46 10.33 7.17
N ILE A 208 25.82 9.98 8.41
CA ILE A 208 26.56 10.89 9.30
C ILE A 208 27.69 10.07 9.96
N SER A 209 28.81 9.98 9.26
CA SER A 209 30.14 9.85 9.87
C SER A 209 31.01 10.97 9.33
#